data_AF-A0A956YWF3-F1
#
_entry.id   AF-A0A956YWF3-F1
#
_cell.length_a   1.000
_cell.length_b   1.000
_cell.length_c   1.000
_cell.angle_alpha   90.00
_cell.angle_beta   90.00
_cell.angle_gamma   90.00
#
_symmetry.space_group_name_H-M   'P 1'
#
loop_
_entity.id
_entity.type
_entity.pdbx_description
1 polymer ?
#
loop_
_entity_poly.entity_id
_entity_poly.type
_entity_poly.pdbx_seq_one_letter_code
_entity_poly.pdbx_strand_id
1 'polypeptide(L)'
;MTKSQINHARRWAAFALVCLVLTLQIGLPIATAQDPAAQPGLTIHVVQRGENLFRIGLRYGISVDDLARLNGIIDVTNIQVGQRLLVPAEPGAPVETAPEPAPVEAAPVEAAPAEPAPVEAAPPSADTTALTNMPDRVWHIVQRGETMFKIATQYGVTVNQITSANSIGDPSLIYPGQQLLIPGIEPPKLAVELPANVTDIRIQPQVFVAGRTGMAILATRAPATVTGTFVGLPLVGSTDDARLVHTVLFGSPINTAAGVYPLEINVDDGTGPTSLTINAQVVDGQYRTEGITIPNDRLALIQNDVNAAEAELVRQIMATYTPVRMYDGPMTLPAAAAITSPFGSLRSYNGGVLQSLHTGTDFAGAPGTPIFAAGSGQVVFSGPLDVRGLATIIDHGWGIHTGYWHQTETYVQVGDYVSAGQVIGTVGSSGRVTGPHLHWEL
;
A
#
# COMPACT_ATOMS: atom_id res chain seq x y z
N MET A 1 68.53 8.79 12.80
CA MET A 1 67.46 7.89 12.29
C MET A 1 68.08 7.05 11.17
N THR A 2 68.62 5.86 11.46
CA THR A 2 67.99 4.50 11.58
C THR A 2 67.73 3.77 10.25
N LYS A 3 68.74 3.00 9.82
CA LYS A 3 68.78 1.55 9.45
C LYS A 3 67.57 0.81 8.82
N SER A 4 66.57 1.46 8.24
CA SER A 4 65.42 0.76 7.62
C SER A 4 65.07 1.21 6.19
N GLN A 5 66.07 1.59 5.39
CA GLN A 5 65.86 1.92 3.97
C GLN A 5 66.88 1.32 2.98
N ILE A 6 67.67 0.32 3.38
CA ILE A 6 68.61 -0.36 2.48
C ILE A 6 68.58 -1.85 2.81
N ASN A 7 68.21 -2.68 1.82
CA ASN A 7 68.09 -4.16 1.76
C ASN A 7 66.63 -4.56 1.49
N HIS A 8 66.18 -4.86 0.26
CA HIS A 8 66.42 -6.15 -0.39
C HIS A 8 65.94 -6.17 -1.87
N ALA A 9 66.30 -5.17 -2.67
CA ALA A 9 66.49 -5.41 -4.09
C ALA A 9 67.86 -6.09 -4.27
N ARG A 10 67.91 -7.28 -4.92
CA ARG A 10 69.07 -8.09 -5.37
C ARG A 10 69.34 -9.41 -4.62
N ARG A 11 68.65 -10.49 -5.03
CA ARG A 11 69.12 -11.90 -5.05
C ARG A 11 68.33 -12.62 -6.17
N TRP A 12 68.71 -12.47 -7.44
CA TRP A 12 69.39 -13.51 -8.26
C TRP A 12 68.54 -14.80 -8.33
N ALA A 13 67.75 -15.08 -9.38
CA ALA A 13 68.09 -15.43 -10.76
C ALA A 13 69.08 -16.62 -10.90
N ALA A 14 68.61 -17.66 -11.60
CA ALA A 14 69.29 -18.80 -12.23
C ALA A 14 69.54 -20.09 -11.41
N PHE A 15 68.89 -21.19 -11.86
CA PHE A 15 69.37 -22.59 -12.07
C PHE A 15 68.11 -23.51 -12.20
N ALA A 16 67.52 -23.77 -13.37
CA ALA A 16 67.90 -24.64 -14.50
C ALA A 16 67.80 -26.18 -14.23
N LEU A 17 66.71 -26.77 -14.76
CA LEU A 17 66.58 -28.02 -15.54
C LEU A 17 66.93 -29.40 -14.91
N VAL A 18 65.97 -30.36 -14.89
CA VAL A 18 66.05 -31.75 -15.45
C VAL A 18 64.64 -32.40 -15.49
N CYS A 19 64.31 -33.02 -16.63
CA CYS A 19 63.08 -33.73 -17.02
C CYS A 19 62.97 -35.18 -16.49
N LEU A 20 61.74 -35.74 -16.32
CA LEU A 20 61.23 -36.93 -17.03
C LEU A 20 59.81 -37.37 -16.55
N VAL A 21 58.85 -37.28 -17.47
CA VAL A 21 57.65 -38.10 -17.77
C VAL A 21 57.10 -39.09 -16.71
N LEU A 22 55.82 -38.93 -16.32
CA LEU A 22 54.79 -39.97 -16.44
C LEU A 22 53.35 -39.40 -16.36
N THR A 23 52.48 -39.94 -17.21
CA THR A 23 51.13 -39.55 -17.61
C THR A 23 50.02 -39.94 -16.62
N LEU A 24 49.00 -39.08 -16.43
CA LEU A 24 47.58 -39.43 -16.64
C LEU A 24 46.66 -38.19 -16.56
N GLN A 25 45.66 -38.18 -17.46
CA GLN A 25 44.68 -37.13 -17.73
C GLN A 25 43.74 -36.85 -16.54
N ILE A 26 43.36 -35.58 -16.33
CA ILE A 26 41.99 -35.03 -16.51
C ILE A 26 42.14 -33.54 -16.84
N GLY A 27 42.07 -33.20 -18.13
CA GLY A 27 41.88 -31.81 -18.57
C GLY A 27 40.40 -31.50 -18.51
N LEU A 28 39.97 -30.76 -17.48
CA LEU A 28 38.68 -30.06 -17.54
C LEU A 28 38.82 -28.97 -18.60
N PRO A 29 37.87 -28.84 -19.55
CA PRO A 29 37.91 -27.74 -20.49
C PRO A 29 37.72 -26.45 -19.70
N ILE A 30 38.72 -25.57 -19.73
CA ILE A 30 38.46 -24.16 -19.44
C ILE A 30 37.62 -23.69 -20.63
N ALA A 31 36.30 -23.64 -20.41
CA ALA A 31 35.39 -22.98 -21.32
C ALA A 31 35.88 -21.54 -21.47
N THR A 32 36.43 -21.23 -22.65
CA THR A 32 36.66 -19.86 -23.07
C THR A 32 35.32 -19.16 -23.02
N ALA A 33 35.12 -18.25 -22.07
CA ALA A 33 33.95 -17.39 -22.02
C ALA A 33 33.87 -16.64 -23.36
N GLN A 34 32.89 -17.02 -24.19
CA GLN A 34 32.57 -16.28 -25.40
C GLN A 34 32.19 -14.84 -24.98
N ASP A 35 32.74 -13.87 -25.69
CA ASP A 35 32.36 -12.47 -25.58
C ASP A 35 30.82 -12.36 -25.79
N PRO A 36 30.03 -11.82 -24.84
CA PRO A 36 28.56 -11.82 -24.93
C PRO A 36 27.99 -10.97 -26.08
N ALA A 37 28.84 -10.33 -26.89
CA ALA A 37 28.45 -9.48 -28.00
C ALA A 37 28.09 -10.25 -29.30
N ALA A 38 27.98 -11.59 -29.27
CA ALA A 38 27.74 -12.40 -30.47
C ALA A 38 26.35 -13.08 -30.55
N GLN A 39 25.36 -12.62 -29.79
CA GLN A 39 23.96 -13.01 -30.00
C GLN A 39 23.29 -12.07 -31.04
N PRO A 40 22.80 -12.58 -32.18
CA PRO A 40 22.12 -11.75 -33.16
C PRO A 40 20.87 -11.10 -32.54
N GLY A 41 20.76 -9.76 -32.64
CA GLY A 41 19.61 -9.01 -32.12
C GLY A 41 19.79 -8.40 -30.73
N LEU A 42 20.95 -8.53 -30.08
CA LEU A 42 21.26 -7.91 -28.79
C LEU A 42 22.43 -6.93 -28.88
N THR A 43 22.42 -5.89 -28.06
CA THR A 43 23.51 -4.94 -27.87
C THR A 43 23.76 -4.68 -26.39
N ILE A 44 24.86 -4.00 -26.05
CA ILE A 44 25.23 -3.70 -24.67
C ILE A 44 24.91 -2.25 -24.36
N HIS A 45 24.05 -2.05 -23.37
CA HIS A 45 23.80 -0.78 -22.73
C HIS A 45 24.65 -0.66 -21.46
N VAL A 46 25.45 0.42 -21.34
CA VAL A 46 26.21 0.72 -20.13
C VAL A 46 25.38 1.67 -19.27
N VAL A 47 25.02 1.23 -18.06
CA VAL A 47 24.17 1.99 -17.13
C VAL A 47 24.84 3.33 -16.80
N GLN A 48 24.15 4.43 -17.09
CA GLN A 48 24.58 5.79 -16.79
C GLN A 48 24.08 6.25 -15.43
N ARG A 49 24.70 7.33 -14.91
CA ARG A 49 24.28 7.95 -13.65
C ARG A 49 22.82 8.40 -13.75
N GLY A 50 21.96 7.85 -12.88
CA GLY A 50 20.53 8.19 -12.80
C GLY A 50 19.60 7.35 -13.69
N GLU A 51 20.12 6.31 -14.36
CA GLU A 51 19.30 5.30 -15.03
C GLU A 51 18.87 4.19 -14.05
N ASN A 52 17.74 3.55 -14.35
CA ASN A 52 17.23 2.36 -13.67
C ASN A 52 16.69 1.38 -14.73
N LEU A 53 16.44 0.12 -14.36
CA LEU A 53 15.96 -0.89 -15.32
C LEU A 53 14.68 -0.48 -16.04
N PHE A 54 13.81 0.29 -15.39
CA PHE A 54 12.59 0.83 -16.01
C PHE A 54 12.89 1.79 -17.17
N ARG A 55 13.77 2.78 -16.96
CA ARG A 55 14.14 3.75 -18.01
C ARG A 55 14.91 3.10 -19.15
N ILE A 56 15.74 2.10 -18.83
CA ILE A 56 16.50 1.33 -19.81
C ILE A 56 15.52 0.46 -20.60
N GLY A 57 14.62 -0.27 -19.93
CA GLY A 57 13.58 -1.06 -20.56
C GLY A 57 12.68 -0.25 -21.49
N LEU A 58 12.25 0.94 -21.05
CA LEU A 58 11.48 1.86 -21.88
C LEU A 58 12.23 2.31 -23.15
N ARG A 59 13.54 2.56 -23.04
CA ARG A 59 14.38 2.96 -24.18
C ARG A 59 14.47 1.84 -25.23
N TYR A 60 14.52 0.58 -24.80
CA TYR A 60 14.71 -0.56 -25.69
C TYR A 60 13.43 -1.37 -25.93
N GLY A 61 12.27 -0.87 -25.49
CA GLY A 61 10.98 -1.53 -25.69
C GLY A 61 10.88 -2.91 -25.04
N ILE A 62 11.54 -3.12 -23.90
CA ILE A 62 11.57 -4.38 -23.15
C ILE A 62 11.05 -4.14 -21.72
N SER A 63 10.29 -5.09 -21.16
CA SER A 63 9.80 -4.97 -19.79
C SER A 63 10.96 -5.05 -18.78
N VAL A 64 10.76 -4.55 -17.55
CA VAL A 64 11.77 -4.64 -16.50
C VAL A 64 12.09 -6.10 -16.17
N ASP A 65 11.08 -6.96 -16.14
CA ASP A 65 11.23 -8.36 -15.79
C ASP A 65 11.95 -9.14 -16.91
N ASP A 66 11.63 -8.86 -18.18
CA ASP A 66 12.35 -9.43 -19.32
C ASP A 66 13.80 -8.95 -19.37
N LEU A 67 14.03 -7.66 -19.11
CA LEU A 67 15.38 -7.08 -19.04
C LEU A 67 16.18 -7.67 -17.88
N ALA A 68 15.55 -7.91 -16.74
CA ALA A 68 16.17 -8.53 -15.58
C ALA A 68 16.52 -9.99 -15.85
N ARG A 69 15.60 -10.78 -16.43
CA ARG A 69 15.84 -12.17 -16.84
C ARG A 69 16.95 -12.27 -17.88
N LEU A 70 16.94 -11.40 -18.89
CA LEU A 70 17.97 -11.33 -19.94
C LEU A 70 19.37 -11.11 -19.35
N ASN A 71 19.46 -10.43 -18.21
CA ASN A 71 20.71 -10.05 -17.56
C ASN A 71 21.01 -10.84 -16.28
N GLY A 72 20.20 -11.85 -15.94
CA GLY A 72 20.33 -12.62 -14.70
C GLY A 72 20.23 -11.75 -13.43
N ILE A 73 19.50 -10.64 -13.49
CA ILE A 73 19.32 -9.73 -12.36
C ILE A 73 18.20 -10.25 -11.47
N ILE A 74 18.56 -10.60 -10.23
CA ILE A 74 17.62 -11.07 -9.21
C ILE A 74 16.97 -9.88 -8.49
N ASP A 75 17.76 -8.86 -8.18
CA ASP A 75 17.30 -7.62 -7.55
C ASP A 75 17.24 -6.49 -8.59
N VAL A 76 16.02 -6.24 -9.09
CA VAL A 76 15.75 -5.23 -10.13
C VAL A 76 15.99 -3.79 -9.66
N THR A 77 16.15 -3.57 -8.36
CA THR A 77 16.41 -2.24 -7.78
C THR A 77 17.89 -1.92 -7.68
N ASN A 78 18.75 -2.94 -7.80
CA ASN A 78 20.18 -2.82 -7.55
C ASN A 78 21.00 -2.95 -8.86
N ILE A 79 21.02 -1.88 -9.65
CA ILE A 79 21.94 -1.74 -10.78
C ILE A 79 22.95 -0.61 -10.54
N GLN A 80 24.20 -0.83 -10.97
CA GLN A 80 25.31 0.09 -10.71
C GLN A 80 25.69 0.89 -11.94
N VAL A 81 26.13 2.14 -11.74
CA VAL A 81 26.69 2.95 -12.84
C VAL A 81 27.92 2.25 -13.42
N GLY A 82 27.96 2.10 -14.75
CA GLY A 82 28.98 1.34 -15.46
C GLY A 82 28.66 -0.15 -15.63
N GLN A 83 27.59 -0.66 -15.02
CA GLN A 83 27.12 -2.02 -15.25
C GLN A 83 26.70 -2.18 -16.72
N ARG A 84 27.09 -3.31 -17.33
CA ARG A 84 26.81 -3.63 -18.73
C ARG A 84 25.59 -4.54 -18.77
N LEU A 85 24.53 -4.08 -19.44
CA LEU A 85 23.30 -4.82 -19.62
C LEU A 85 23.13 -5.20 -21.09
N LEU A 86 22.81 -6.46 -21.35
CA LEU A 86 22.27 -6.93 -22.62
C LEU A 86 20.87 -6.33 -22.81
N VAL A 87 20.65 -5.73 -23.97
CA VAL A 87 19.37 -5.11 -24.36
C VAL A 87 19.08 -5.45 -25.83
N PRO A 88 17.81 -5.40 -26.27
CA PRO A 88 17.47 -5.51 -27.70
C PRO A 88 18.26 -4.51 -28.56
N ALA A 89 18.77 -4.97 -29.71
CA ALA A 89 19.44 -4.11 -30.69
C ALA A 89 18.46 -3.15 -31.38
N GLU A 90 17.21 -3.57 -31.56
CA GLU A 90 16.11 -2.72 -32.03
C GLU A 90 15.00 -2.67 -30.96
N PRO A 91 14.42 -1.48 -30.67
CA PRO A 91 13.35 -1.36 -29.69
C PRO A 91 12.15 -2.26 -30.02
N GLY A 92 11.73 -3.09 -29.06
CA GLY A 92 10.59 -3.99 -29.22
C GLY A 92 10.84 -5.27 -30.01
N ALA A 93 12.10 -5.56 -30.37
CA ALA A 93 12.45 -6.85 -30.94
C ALA A 93 12.19 -7.99 -29.92
N PRO A 94 11.63 -9.14 -30.33
CA PRO A 94 11.46 -10.28 -29.44
C PRO A 94 12.81 -10.74 -28.90
N VAL A 95 12.94 -10.85 -27.58
CA VAL A 95 14.14 -11.41 -26.94
C VAL A 95 13.77 -12.70 -26.24
N GLU A 96 14.53 -13.76 -26.52
CA GLU A 96 14.42 -15.03 -25.81
C GLU A 96 15.04 -14.86 -24.42
N THR A 97 14.20 -14.80 -23.38
CA THR A 97 14.63 -14.73 -21.97
C THR A 97 14.69 -16.12 -21.34
N ALA A 98 15.54 -16.31 -20.34
CA ALA A 98 15.63 -17.57 -19.60
C ALA A 98 14.24 -18.00 -19.04
N PRO A 99 13.93 -19.31 -19.05
CA PRO A 99 12.64 -19.83 -18.58
C PRO A 99 12.46 -19.63 -17.06
N GLU A 100 11.20 -19.45 -16.66
CA GLU A 100 10.77 -19.28 -15.27
C GLU A 100 11.12 -20.52 -14.42
N PRO A 101 11.76 -20.37 -13.24
CA PRO A 101 12.06 -21.51 -12.38
C PRO A 101 10.76 -22.10 -11.81
N ALA A 102 10.64 -23.43 -11.88
CA ALA A 102 9.49 -24.16 -11.39
C ALA A 102 9.28 -23.97 -9.87
N PRO A 103 8.03 -23.98 -9.37
CA PRO A 103 7.74 -23.86 -7.94
C PRO A 103 8.40 -24.99 -7.15
N VAL A 104 9.14 -24.64 -6.10
CA VAL A 104 9.77 -25.61 -5.21
C VAL A 104 8.72 -26.10 -4.20
N GLU A 105 8.43 -27.39 -4.24
CA GLU A 105 7.51 -28.10 -3.35
C GLU A 105 8.00 -28.02 -1.89
N ALA A 106 7.20 -27.44 -1.01
CA ALA A 106 7.55 -27.26 0.40
C ALA A 106 7.37 -28.57 1.19
N ALA A 107 8.43 -29.01 1.86
CA ALA A 107 8.41 -30.14 2.79
C ALA A 107 7.59 -29.82 4.06
N PRO A 108 7.06 -30.84 4.78
CA PRO A 108 6.15 -30.62 5.91
C PRO A 108 6.91 -30.11 7.13
N VAL A 109 6.42 -29.01 7.73
CA VAL A 109 6.92 -28.51 9.01
C VAL A 109 6.08 -29.13 10.14
N GLU A 110 6.77 -29.84 11.01
CA GLU A 110 6.26 -30.52 12.20
C GLU A 110 5.76 -29.52 13.26
N ALA A 111 4.65 -29.88 13.92
CA ALA A 111 3.89 -29.02 14.82
C ALA A 111 4.67 -28.64 16.10
N ALA A 112 4.63 -27.35 16.47
CA ALA A 112 5.09 -26.83 17.76
C ALA A 112 3.90 -26.62 18.73
N PRO A 113 4.12 -26.65 20.05
CA PRO A 113 3.08 -26.92 21.06
C PRO A 113 2.28 -25.69 21.51
N ALA A 114 1.12 -25.95 22.09
CA ALA A 114 0.13 -25.00 22.60
C ALA A 114 0.67 -23.95 23.59
N GLU A 115 0.29 -22.68 23.36
CA GLU A 115 0.48 -21.55 24.27
C GLU A 115 -0.65 -21.47 25.33
N PRO A 116 -0.42 -20.86 26.51
CA PRO A 116 -1.34 -20.88 27.63
C PRO A 116 -2.44 -19.82 27.52
N ALA A 117 -3.49 -20.02 28.32
CA ALA A 117 -4.75 -19.26 28.30
C ALA A 117 -4.60 -17.74 28.54
N PRO A 118 -5.56 -16.92 28.05
CA PRO A 118 -5.48 -15.46 28.08
C PRO A 118 -5.66 -14.91 29.50
N VAL A 119 -4.79 -13.98 29.88
CA VAL A 119 -4.99 -13.15 31.08
C VAL A 119 -5.86 -11.96 30.68
N GLU A 120 -7.02 -11.87 31.33
CA GLU A 120 -7.98 -10.78 31.23
C GLU A 120 -7.34 -9.46 31.71
N ALA A 121 -7.19 -8.49 30.80
CA ALA A 121 -6.89 -7.11 31.12
C ALA A 121 -7.86 -6.22 30.35
N ALA A 122 -8.82 -5.63 31.07
CA ALA A 122 -9.67 -4.56 30.57
C ALA A 122 -8.80 -3.39 30.07
N PRO A 123 -9.10 -2.78 28.91
CA PRO A 123 -8.34 -1.63 28.44
C PRO A 123 -8.61 -0.42 29.35
N PRO A 124 -7.57 0.35 29.72
CA PRO A 124 -7.76 1.61 30.40
C PRO A 124 -8.43 2.61 29.45
N SER A 125 -9.37 3.39 30.00
CA SER A 125 -10.03 4.51 29.33
C SER A 125 -9.01 5.43 28.65
N ALA A 126 -9.18 5.64 27.35
CA ALA A 126 -8.39 6.57 26.58
C ALA A 126 -8.56 7.99 27.14
N ASP A 127 -7.45 8.60 27.51
CA ASP A 127 -7.36 9.98 27.93
C ASP A 127 -7.75 10.91 26.76
N THR A 128 -8.92 11.52 26.86
CA THR A 128 -9.49 12.46 25.89
C THR A 128 -8.60 13.69 25.64
N THR A 129 -7.68 14.00 26.55
CA THR A 129 -6.80 15.16 26.44
C THR A 129 -5.71 15.02 25.35
N ALA A 130 -5.54 13.84 24.77
CA ALA A 130 -4.59 13.62 23.67
C ALA A 130 -5.11 14.09 22.28
N LEU A 131 -6.42 14.25 22.09
CA LEU A 131 -7.00 14.67 20.81
C LEU A 131 -6.99 16.19 20.60
N THR A 132 -6.91 16.98 21.67
CA THR A 132 -6.79 18.46 21.61
C THR A 132 -5.36 18.94 21.37
N ASN A 133 -4.37 18.05 21.52
CA ASN A 133 -2.93 18.35 21.42
C ASN A 133 -2.21 17.60 20.29
N MET A 134 -2.93 17.11 19.28
CA MET A 134 -2.29 16.74 18.02
C MET A 134 -1.73 18.03 17.41
N PRO A 135 -0.39 18.20 17.28
CA PRO A 135 0.14 19.35 16.58
C PRO A 135 -0.41 19.32 15.15
N ASP A 136 -0.63 20.49 14.56
CA ASP A 136 -1.10 20.58 13.18
C ASP A 136 -0.08 19.88 12.27
N ARG A 137 -0.48 18.74 11.69
CA ARG A 137 0.40 17.86 10.90
C ARG A 137 -0.13 17.79 9.49
N VAL A 138 0.67 18.13 8.49
CA VAL A 138 0.34 17.89 7.09
C VAL A 138 0.80 16.48 6.72
N TRP A 139 -0.12 15.63 6.25
CA TRP A 139 0.20 14.32 5.69
C TRP A 139 0.17 14.37 4.17
N HIS A 140 1.19 13.81 3.54
CA HIS A 140 1.25 13.59 2.10
C HIS A 140 1.21 12.09 1.82
N ILE A 141 0.33 11.66 0.90
CA ILE A 141 0.27 10.27 0.45
C ILE A 141 1.14 10.16 -0.80
N VAL A 142 2.23 9.40 -0.73
CA VAL A 142 3.14 9.16 -1.84
C VAL A 142 2.39 8.57 -3.02
N GLN A 143 2.51 9.19 -4.18
CA GLN A 143 1.96 8.73 -5.45
C GLN A 143 3.02 7.95 -6.24
N ARG A 144 2.56 7.10 -7.17
CA ARG A 144 3.47 6.35 -8.04
C ARG A 144 4.33 7.31 -8.89
N GLY A 145 5.65 7.18 -8.79
CA GLY A 145 6.60 8.02 -9.54
C GLY A 145 7.01 9.31 -8.81
N GLU A 146 6.51 9.54 -7.61
CA GLU A 146 7.06 10.53 -6.69
C GLU A 146 8.37 10.05 -6.08
N THR A 147 9.17 11.01 -5.65
CA THR A 147 10.43 10.78 -4.94
C THR A 147 10.42 11.70 -3.73
N MET A 148 11.14 11.34 -2.67
CA MET A 148 11.23 12.19 -1.48
C MET A 148 11.66 13.63 -1.83
N PHE A 149 12.51 13.77 -2.86
CA PHE A 149 12.92 15.08 -3.37
C PHE A 149 11.77 15.89 -3.99
N LYS A 150 10.93 15.27 -4.82
CA LYS A 150 9.75 15.94 -5.43
C LYS A 150 8.77 16.39 -4.36
N ILE A 151 8.51 15.52 -3.38
CA ILE A 151 7.60 15.79 -2.27
C ILE A 151 8.16 16.92 -1.41
N ALA A 152 9.42 16.83 -0.99
CA ALA A 152 10.10 17.89 -0.23
C ALA A 152 10.04 19.25 -0.96
N THR A 153 10.31 19.24 -2.27
CA THR A 153 10.24 20.44 -3.11
C THR A 153 8.82 21.02 -3.17
N GLN A 154 7.79 20.17 -3.31
CA GLN A 154 6.40 20.58 -3.37
C GLN A 154 5.97 21.34 -2.10
N TYR A 155 6.42 20.89 -0.94
CA TYR A 155 6.07 21.51 0.34
C TYR A 155 7.07 22.57 0.82
N GLY A 156 8.14 22.83 0.08
CA GLY A 156 9.17 23.78 0.51
C GLY A 156 9.97 23.33 1.75
N VAL A 157 10.09 22.02 1.96
CA VAL A 157 10.88 21.40 3.04
C VAL A 157 12.07 20.63 2.46
N THR A 158 12.95 20.12 3.33
CA THR A 158 14.06 19.25 2.92
C THR A 158 13.71 17.77 3.06
N VAL A 159 14.36 16.94 2.25
CA VAL A 159 14.29 15.47 2.36
C VAL A 159 14.60 15.00 3.79
N ASN A 160 15.64 15.55 4.41
CA ASN A 160 16.04 15.18 5.76
C ASN A 160 14.99 15.53 6.81
N GLN A 161 14.30 16.66 6.66
CA GLN A 161 13.20 17.01 7.56
C GLN A 161 12.08 15.97 7.47
N ILE A 162 11.67 15.58 6.26
CA ILE A 162 10.64 14.55 6.08
C ILE A 162 11.12 13.21 6.66
N THR A 163 12.36 12.78 6.38
CA THR A 163 12.85 11.48 6.84
C THR A 163 12.99 11.42 8.36
N SER A 164 13.45 12.49 9.00
CA SER A 164 13.50 12.60 10.46
C SER A 164 12.11 12.62 11.10
N ALA A 165 11.14 13.30 10.48
CA ALA A 165 9.77 13.36 10.98
C ALA A 165 9.01 12.02 10.86
N ASN A 166 9.44 11.16 9.94
CA ASN A 166 8.80 9.87 9.64
C ASN A 166 9.62 8.65 10.06
N SER A 167 10.74 8.85 10.77
CA SER A 167 11.65 7.77 11.17
C SER A 167 12.14 6.90 9.99
N ILE A 168 12.36 7.53 8.83
CA ILE A 168 12.81 6.85 7.60
C ILE A 168 14.34 6.93 7.52
N GLY A 169 15.01 5.77 7.54
CA GLY A 169 16.47 5.69 7.43
C GLY A 169 17.00 5.91 6.01
N ASP A 170 16.28 5.42 4.99
CA ASP A 170 16.64 5.58 3.59
C ASP A 170 15.55 6.37 2.84
N PRO A 171 15.82 7.63 2.42
CA PRO A 171 14.86 8.47 1.71
C PRO A 171 14.42 7.93 0.33
N SER A 172 15.14 6.94 -0.23
CA SER A 172 14.78 6.29 -1.49
C SER A 172 13.73 5.18 -1.31
N LEU A 173 13.57 4.68 -0.08
CA LEU A 173 12.60 3.64 0.28
C LEU A 173 11.25 4.27 0.66
N ILE A 174 10.63 4.95 -0.30
CA ILE A 174 9.22 5.33 -0.22
C ILE A 174 8.38 4.58 -1.23
N TYR A 175 7.15 4.26 -0.84
CA TYR A 175 6.24 3.44 -1.64
C TYR A 175 4.95 4.19 -1.93
N PRO A 176 4.34 4.01 -3.11
CA PRO A 176 3.03 4.56 -3.40
C PRO A 176 2.00 4.12 -2.34
N GLY A 177 1.21 5.06 -1.85
CA GLY A 177 0.26 4.85 -0.73
C GLY A 177 0.86 5.11 0.65
N GLN A 178 2.18 5.22 0.80
CA GLN A 178 2.80 5.57 2.07
C GLN A 178 2.41 6.99 2.50
N GLN A 179 2.03 7.15 3.77
CA GLN A 179 1.79 8.46 4.37
C GLN A 179 3.10 9.04 4.91
N LEU A 180 3.39 10.28 4.55
CA LEU A 180 4.55 11.04 5.01
C LEU A 180 4.08 12.28 5.75
N LEU A 181 4.49 12.42 7.00
CA LEU A 181 4.39 13.64 7.78
C LEU A 181 5.31 14.69 7.16
N ILE A 182 4.74 15.81 6.76
CA ILE A 182 5.46 16.98 6.24
C ILE A 182 5.67 17.95 7.42
N PRO A 183 6.88 18.04 8.00
CA PRO A 183 7.12 18.85 9.18
C PRO A 183 7.25 20.34 8.85
N GLY A 184 6.88 21.20 9.80
CA GLY A 184 7.09 22.66 9.69
C GLY A 184 6.16 23.35 8.70
N ILE A 185 5.17 22.64 8.16
CA ILE A 185 4.09 23.22 7.37
C ILE A 185 2.86 23.28 8.26
N GLU A 186 2.45 24.50 8.58
CA GLU A 186 1.13 24.73 9.14
C GLU A 186 0.09 24.50 8.03
N PRO A 187 -0.94 23.66 8.26
CA PRO A 187 -2.10 23.60 7.40
C PRO A 187 -2.65 25.01 7.22
N PRO A 188 -3.04 25.42 6.00
CA PRO A 188 -3.64 26.73 5.78
C PRO A 188 -4.81 26.94 6.75
N LYS A 189 -4.80 28.00 7.54
CA LYS A 189 -5.94 28.25 8.42
C LYS A 189 -7.11 28.67 7.55
N LEU A 190 -8.21 27.92 7.64
CA LEU A 190 -9.46 28.28 6.98
C LEU A 190 -9.89 29.65 7.52
N ALA A 191 -9.93 30.67 6.64
CA ALA A 191 -10.47 31.98 6.97
C ALA A 191 -12.00 31.91 6.97
N VAL A 192 -12.55 31.22 7.96
CA VAL A 192 -13.98 31.07 8.19
C VAL A 192 -14.32 31.84 9.46
N GLU A 193 -15.31 32.73 9.38
CA GLU A 193 -15.94 33.28 10.58
C GLU A 193 -16.67 32.14 11.27
N LEU A 194 -16.13 31.67 12.40
CA LEU A 194 -16.71 30.56 13.12
C LEU A 194 -17.99 31.00 13.84
N PRO A 195 -19.04 30.16 13.83
CA PRO A 195 -20.17 30.29 14.74
C PRO A 195 -19.72 30.49 16.19
N ALA A 196 -20.48 31.26 16.97
CA ALA A 196 -20.10 31.59 18.34
C ALA A 196 -19.94 30.37 19.26
N ASN A 197 -20.60 29.26 18.96
CA ASN A 197 -20.53 28.00 19.70
C ASN A 197 -19.40 27.06 19.24
N VAL A 198 -18.70 27.39 18.14
CA VAL A 198 -17.52 26.66 17.63
C VAL A 198 -16.27 27.47 17.98
N THR A 199 -15.26 26.82 18.57
CA THR A 199 -14.01 27.47 18.98
C THR A 199 -12.84 27.17 18.07
N ASP A 200 -12.86 26.02 17.39
CA ASP A 200 -11.82 25.62 16.45
C ASP A 200 -12.41 24.66 15.40
N ILE A 201 -11.84 24.71 14.18
CA ILE A 201 -12.12 23.72 13.14
C ILE A 201 -10.87 23.49 12.30
N ARG A 202 -10.56 22.21 12.09
CA ARG A 202 -9.42 21.76 11.28
C ARG A 202 -9.89 20.72 10.29
N ILE A 203 -9.42 20.81 9.05
CA ILE A 203 -9.76 19.87 7.98
C ILE A 203 -8.49 19.32 7.36
N GLN A 204 -8.48 18.01 7.14
CA GLN A 204 -7.35 17.30 6.61
C GLN A 204 -7.76 16.14 5.67
N PRO A 205 -7.15 16.04 4.46
CA PRO A 205 -6.39 17.10 3.78
C PRO A 205 -7.30 18.27 3.38
N GLN A 206 -6.75 19.39 2.90
CA GLN A 206 -7.57 20.51 2.42
C GLN A 206 -7.96 20.41 0.95
N VAL A 207 -7.12 19.71 0.19
CA VAL A 207 -7.41 19.29 -1.18
C VAL A 207 -7.61 17.78 -1.13
N PHE A 208 -8.79 17.36 -1.53
CA PHE A 208 -9.21 15.97 -1.53
C PHE A 208 -8.92 15.35 -2.88
N VAL A 209 -8.46 14.12 -2.87
CA VAL A 209 -8.41 13.30 -4.07
C VAL A 209 -9.69 12.49 -4.14
N ALA A 210 -10.39 12.49 -5.27
CA ALA A 210 -11.59 11.68 -5.45
C ALA A 210 -11.29 10.21 -5.10
N GLY A 211 -12.11 9.56 -4.30
CA GLY A 211 -11.89 8.20 -3.79
C GLY A 211 -11.09 8.12 -2.49
N ARG A 212 -10.81 9.25 -1.84
CA ARG A 212 -10.09 9.30 -0.54
C ARG A 212 -10.97 9.86 0.57
N THR A 213 -10.54 9.59 1.81
CA THR A 213 -11.19 10.04 3.04
C THR A 213 -10.50 11.30 3.58
N GLY A 214 -11.32 12.24 4.01
CA GLY A 214 -10.97 13.40 4.79
C GLY A 214 -11.46 13.30 6.22
N MET A 215 -10.93 14.19 7.05
CA MET A 215 -11.32 14.35 8.44
C MET A 215 -11.49 15.82 8.77
N ALA A 216 -12.56 16.15 9.50
CA ALA A 216 -12.73 17.44 10.15
C ALA A 216 -12.73 17.24 11.66
N ILE A 217 -11.94 18.02 12.38
CA ILE A 217 -11.92 18.07 13.84
C ILE A 217 -12.49 19.43 14.25
N LEU A 218 -13.51 19.42 15.10
CA LEU A 218 -14.21 20.62 15.57
C LEU A 218 -14.18 20.67 17.09
N ALA A 219 -13.93 21.84 17.65
CA ALA A 219 -14.08 22.08 19.08
C ALA A 219 -15.28 22.99 19.34
N THR A 220 -16.09 22.66 20.35
CA THR A 220 -17.28 23.43 20.73
C THR A 220 -17.17 24.00 22.14
N ARG A 221 -17.90 25.08 22.42
CA ARG A 221 -17.94 25.70 23.75
C ARG A 221 -18.76 24.90 24.77
N ALA A 222 -19.71 24.11 24.30
CA ALA A 222 -20.61 23.29 25.09
C ALA A 222 -20.80 21.93 24.41
N PRO A 223 -21.25 20.91 25.16
CA PRO A 223 -21.65 19.61 24.60
C PRO A 223 -22.56 19.78 23.38
N ALA A 224 -22.16 19.24 22.24
CA ALA A 224 -22.91 19.39 20.99
C ALA A 224 -23.09 18.07 20.24
N THR A 225 -24.03 18.06 19.30
CA THR A 225 -24.13 17.05 18.24
C THR A 225 -23.66 17.67 16.94
N VAL A 226 -22.81 16.95 16.21
CA VAL A 226 -22.31 17.37 14.91
C VAL A 226 -22.84 16.45 13.82
N THR A 227 -23.43 17.05 12.79
CA THR A 227 -23.88 16.37 11.57
C THR A 227 -23.43 17.17 10.36
N GLY A 228 -23.63 16.67 9.15
CA GLY A 228 -23.28 17.44 7.97
C GLY A 228 -23.63 16.75 6.66
N THR A 229 -23.20 17.38 5.58
CA THR A 229 -23.21 16.77 4.26
C THR A 229 -21.92 17.10 3.51
N PHE A 230 -21.48 16.15 2.69
CA PHE A 230 -20.42 16.38 1.72
C PHE A 230 -20.74 15.60 0.46
N VAL A 231 -20.67 16.26 -0.71
CA VAL A 231 -21.01 15.66 -2.02
C VAL A 231 -22.36 14.90 -2.04
N GLY A 232 -23.33 15.40 -1.26
CA GLY A 232 -24.67 14.82 -1.11
C GLY A 232 -24.76 13.61 -0.15
N LEU A 233 -23.65 13.21 0.47
CA LEU A 233 -23.61 12.14 1.46
C LEU A 233 -23.74 12.71 2.88
N PRO A 234 -24.58 12.10 3.75
CA PRO A 234 -24.73 12.54 5.13
C PRO A 234 -23.47 12.23 5.93
N LEU A 235 -23.14 13.13 6.86
CA LEU A 235 -22.00 13.02 7.76
C LEU A 235 -22.50 12.99 9.21
N VAL A 236 -21.83 12.20 10.03
CA VAL A 236 -22.04 12.13 11.49
C VAL A 236 -20.72 12.45 12.16
N GLY A 237 -20.77 13.34 13.15
CA GLY A 237 -19.64 13.61 14.03
C GLY A 237 -19.58 12.59 15.15
N SER A 238 -18.47 11.89 15.25
CA SER A 238 -18.07 11.21 16.48
C SER A 238 -17.53 12.21 17.47
N THR A 239 -17.66 11.94 18.75
CA THR A 239 -17.21 12.88 19.78
C THR A 239 -16.57 12.16 20.94
N ASP A 240 -15.76 12.91 21.70
CA ASP A 240 -15.32 12.50 23.00
C ASP A 240 -16.45 12.38 24.05
N ASP A 241 -16.15 11.76 25.20
CA ASP A 241 -17.10 11.60 26.30
C ASP A 241 -17.68 12.94 26.80
N ALA A 242 -16.87 14.02 26.74
CA ALA A 242 -17.28 15.35 27.13
C ALA A 242 -18.19 16.06 26.10
N ARG A 243 -18.28 15.54 24.88
CA ARG A 243 -18.97 16.14 23.73
C ARG A 243 -18.46 17.50 23.28
N LEU A 244 -17.18 17.78 23.51
CA LEU A 244 -16.55 19.07 23.22
C LEU A 244 -15.61 19.01 22.01
N VAL A 245 -15.13 17.82 21.65
CA VAL A 245 -14.27 17.62 20.48
C VAL A 245 -14.89 16.59 19.57
N HIS A 246 -15.20 17.02 18.35
CA HIS A 246 -15.94 16.26 17.36
C HIS A 246 -15.03 15.91 16.19
N THR A 247 -15.01 14.64 15.80
CA THR A 247 -14.33 14.14 14.60
C THR A 247 -15.38 13.72 13.59
N VAL A 248 -15.37 14.34 12.41
CA VAL A 248 -16.20 13.99 11.27
C VAL A 248 -15.31 13.36 10.21
N LEU A 249 -15.54 12.08 9.91
CA LEU A 249 -14.91 11.40 8.77
C LEU A 249 -15.80 11.55 7.55
N PHE A 250 -15.22 11.87 6.41
CA PHE A 250 -15.99 12.05 5.18
C PHE A 250 -15.20 11.55 3.97
N GLY A 251 -15.83 10.73 3.12
CA GLY A 251 -15.25 10.24 1.89
C GLY A 251 -15.65 11.08 0.69
N SER A 252 -14.74 11.28 -0.26
CA SER A 252 -15.11 11.65 -1.63
C SER A 252 -15.27 10.37 -2.44
N PRO A 253 -16.45 10.07 -3.02
CA PRO A 253 -16.60 8.95 -3.95
C PRO A 253 -15.59 9.05 -5.11
N ILE A 254 -15.09 7.90 -5.57
CA ILE A 254 -14.04 7.86 -6.60
C ILE A 254 -14.44 8.47 -7.95
N ASN A 255 -15.73 8.53 -8.22
CA ASN A 255 -16.32 9.14 -9.41
C ASN A 255 -16.70 10.63 -9.20
N THR A 256 -16.33 11.24 -8.07
CA THR A 256 -16.53 12.68 -7.86
C THR A 256 -15.70 13.44 -8.88
N ALA A 257 -16.36 14.31 -9.67
CA ALA A 257 -15.66 15.15 -10.63
C ALA A 257 -14.72 16.13 -9.90
N ALA A 258 -13.62 16.52 -10.55
CA ALA A 258 -12.78 17.57 -10.01
C ALA A 258 -13.58 18.89 -9.92
N GLY A 259 -13.49 19.57 -8.79
CA GLY A 259 -14.31 20.74 -8.51
C GLY A 259 -14.19 21.24 -7.09
N VAL A 260 -14.98 22.24 -6.74
CA VAL A 260 -15.10 22.75 -5.37
C VAL A 260 -16.49 22.40 -4.88
N TYR A 261 -16.55 21.71 -3.75
CA TYR A 261 -17.79 21.20 -3.16
C TYR A 261 -17.97 21.78 -1.75
N PRO A 262 -19.21 22.11 -1.36
CA PRO A 262 -19.49 22.51 0.01
C PRO A 262 -19.39 21.28 0.93
N LEU A 263 -18.55 21.39 1.95
CA LEU A 263 -18.63 20.60 3.17
C LEU A 263 -19.49 21.39 4.15
N GLU A 264 -20.71 20.93 4.37
CA GLU A 264 -21.64 21.53 5.30
C GLU A 264 -21.55 20.81 6.63
N ILE A 265 -21.32 21.55 7.71
CA ILE A 265 -21.31 20.99 9.06
C ILE A 265 -22.32 21.76 9.91
N ASN A 266 -23.20 21.03 10.56
CA ASN A 266 -24.22 21.52 11.46
C ASN A 266 -23.84 21.14 12.90
N VAL A 267 -23.83 22.14 13.77
CA VAL A 267 -23.50 22.00 15.19
C VAL A 267 -24.73 22.37 16.01
N ASP A 268 -25.23 21.44 16.81
CA ASP A 268 -26.39 21.64 17.69
C ASP A 268 -25.98 21.41 19.15
N ASP A 269 -25.94 22.48 19.95
CA ASP A 269 -25.65 22.47 21.38
C ASP A 269 -26.92 22.53 22.26
N GLY A 270 -28.10 22.31 21.65
CA GLY A 270 -29.40 22.41 22.30
C GLY A 270 -29.99 23.82 22.32
N THR A 271 -29.26 24.84 21.87
CA THR A 271 -29.80 26.20 21.68
C THR A 271 -30.31 26.48 20.27
N GLY A 272 -30.06 25.53 19.35
CA GLY A 272 -30.46 25.57 17.94
C GLY A 272 -29.28 25.24 17.02
N PRO A 273 -29.51 24.59 15.87
CA PRO A 273 -28.43 24.21 14.96
C PRO A 273 -27.80 25.45 14.33
N THR A 274 -26.48 25.51 14.34
CA THR A 274 -25.71 26.48 13.55
C THR A 274 -24.93 25.75 12.46
N SER A 275 -24.93 26.31 11.25
CA SER A 275 -24.25 25.72 10.10
C SER A 275 -22.97 26.49 9.78
N LEU A 276 -21.94 25.75 9.39
CA LEU A 276 -20.76 26.27 8.72
C LEU A 276 -20.61 25.56 7.37
N THR A 277 -20.15 26.31 6.37
CA THR A 277 -19.88 25.75 5.04
C THR A 277 -18.42 26.00 4.70
N ILE A 278 -17.71 24.94 4.36
CA ILE A 278 -16.32 25.00 3.92
C ILE A 278 -16.23 24.53 2.49
N ASN A 279 -15.56 25.31 1.65
CA ASN A 279 -15.29 24.94 0.26
C ASN A 279 -14.13 23.95 0.23
N ALA A 280 -14.43 22.69 -0.03
CA ALA A 280 -13.49 21.60 -0.18
C ALA A 280 -13.18 21.39 -1.67
N GLN A 281 -11.90 21.51 -2.05
CA GLN A 281 -11.48 21.22 -3.42
C GLN A 281 -11.27 19.72 -3.59
N VAL A 282 -11.93 19.12 -4.58
CA VAL A 282 -11.70 17.75 -5.03
C VAL A 282 -10.91 17.78 -6.34
N VAL A 283 -9.84 17.00 -6.41
CA VAL A 283 -9.03 16.78 -7.61
C VAL A 283 -9.14 15.34 -8.07
N ASP A 284 -8.84 15.11 -9.35
CA ASP A 284 -8.78 13.78 -9.94
C ASP A 284 -7.66 12.94 -9.30
N GLY A 285 -7.94 11.65 -9.07
CA GLY A 285 -6.98 10.73 -8.45
C GLY A 285 -6.00 10.06 -9.41
N GLN A 286 -6.14 10.29 -10.71
CA GLN A 286 -5.29 9.72 -11.77
C GLN A 286 -5.10 8.20 -11.63
N TYR A 287 -6.21 7.50 -11.39
CA TYR A 287 -6.20 6.06 -11.20
C TYR A 287 -5.80 5.31 -12.47
N ARG A 288 -5.09 4.19 -12.30
CA ARG A 288 -4.60 3.37 -13.42
C ARG A 288 -5.72 2.52 -14.02
N THR A 289 -5.45 1.94 -15.19
CA THR A 289 -6.31 0.94 -15.82
C THR A 289 -5.68 -0.44 -15.78
N GLU A 290 -6.49 -1.49 -15.65
CA GLU A 290 -6.10 -2.89 -15.60
C GLU A 290 -6.97 -3.75 -16.52
N GLY A 291 -6.36 -4.69 -17.23
CA GLY A 291 -7.05 -5.75 -17.95
C GLY A 291 -6.95 -7.05 -17.18
N ILE A 292 -8.09 -7.66 -16.84
CA ILE A 292 -8.19 -8.87 -16.04
C ILE A 292 -8.80 -9.99 -16.89
N THR A 293 -8.13 -11.13 -16.97
CA THR A 293 -8.64 -12.32 -17.65
C THR A 293 -9.20 -13.30 -16.62
N ILE A 294 -10.52 -13.48 -16.62
CA ILE A 294 -11.23 -14.36 -15.68
C ILE A 294 -11.51 -15.70 -16.34
N PRO A 295 -11.25 -16.84 -15.65
CA PRO A 295 -11.57 -18.18 -16.14
C PRO A 295 -13.06 -18.38 -16.48
N ASN A 296 -13.33 -19.31 -17.41
CA ASN A 296 -14.67 -19.54 -17.96
C ASN A 296 -15.74 -19.94 -16.91
N ASP A 297 -15.34 -20.64 -15.86
CA ASP A 297 -16.21 -21.08 -14.76
C ASP A 297 -16.68 -19.92 -13.85
N ARG A 298 -16.06 -18.74 -13.97
CA ARG A 298 -16.36 -17.55 -13.16
C ARG A 298 -17.03 -16.42 -13.94
N LEU A 299 -17.35 -16.63 -15.22
CA LEU A 299 -17.97 -15.60 -16.08
C LEU A 299 -19.33 -15.12 -15.56
N ALA A 300 -20.08 -15.98 -14.87
CA ALA A 300 -21.35 -15.61 -14.23
C ALA A 300 -21.18 -14.53 -13.15
N LEU A 301 -20.01 -14.46 -12.51
CA LEU A 301 -19.72 -13.48 -11.47
C LEU A 301 -19.35 -12.11 -12.03
N ILE A 302 -19.19 -11.97 -13.35
CA ILE A 302 -18.91 -10.69 -14.00
C ILE A 302 -20.22 -9.92 -14.26
N GLN A 303 -21.36 -10.61 -14.20
CA GLN A 303 -22.66 -10.00 -14.50
C GLN A 303 -22.99 -8.88 -13.50
N ASN A 304 -23.54 -7.78 -14.04
CA ASN A 304 -23.78 -6.55 -13.27
C ASN A 304 -24.82 -6.73 -12.17
N ASP A 305 -25.80 -7.61 -12.37
CA ASP A 305 -26.85 -7.93 -11.41
C ASP A 305 -26.29 -8.66 -10.18
N VAL A 306 -25.42 -9.65 -10.37
CA VAL A 306 -24.72 -10.35 -9.27
C VAL A 306 -23.86 -9.37 -8.47
N ASN A 307 -23.08 -8.53 -9.17
CA ASN A 307 -22.26 -7.51 -8.53
C ASN A 307 -23.07 -6.49 -7.72
N ALA A 308 -24.18 -6.01 -8.29
CA ALA A 308 -25.02 -5.02 -7.64
C ALA A 308 -25.75 -5.60 -6.42
N ALA A 309 -26.24 -6.83 -6.50
CA ALA A 309 -26.91 -7.51 -5.41
C ALA A 309 -25.96 -7.76 -4.22
N GLU A 310 -24.75 -8.25 -4.47
CA GLU A 310 -23.77 -8.41 -3.40
C GLU A 310 -23.32 -7.07 -2.82
N ALA A 311 -23.07 -6.05 -3.66
CA ALA A 311 -22.70 -4.72 -3.18
C ALA A 311 -23.79 -4.08 -2.30
N GLU A 312 -25.07 -4.35 -2.61
CA GLU A 312 -26.20 -3.96 -1.76
C GLU A 312 -26.14 -4.65 -0.40
N LEU A 313 -25.92 -5.97 -0.37
CA LEU A 313 -25.80 -6.73 0.87
C LEU A 313 -24.64 -6.22 1.75
N VAL A 314 -23.45 -6.03 1.16
CA VAL A 314 -22.28 -5.50 1.89
C VAL A 314 -22.58 -4.12 2.46
N ARG A 315 -23.24 -3.25 1.69
CA ARG A 315 -23.62 -1.91 2.16
C ARG A 315 -24.63 -1.95 3.29
N GLN A 316 -25.58 -2.89 3.27
CA GLN A 316 -26.55 -3.07 4.35
C GLN A 316 -25.87 -3.56 5.64
N ILE A 317 -24.89 -4.46 5.53
CA ILE A 317 -24.07 -4.89 6.67
C ILE A 317 -23.33 -3.69 7.28
N MET A 318 -22.72 -2.86 6.45
CA MET A 318 -21.93 -1.69 6.87
C MET A 318 -22.79 -0.44 7.19
N ALA A 319 -24.11 -0.50 7.06
CA ALA A 319 -24.99 0.67 7.24
C ALA A 319 -25.18 1.07 8.70
N THR A 320 -24.89 0.18 9.65
CA THR A 320 -25.04 0.44 11.08
C THR A 320 -23.92 1.35 11.57
N TYR A 321 -24.29 2.49 12.16
CA TYR A 321 -23.31 3.41 12.73
C TYR A 321 -23.06 3.10 14.21
N THR A 322 -21.85 2.63 14.51
CA THR A 322 -21.40 2.38 15.88
C THR A 322 -20.69 3.62 16.45
N PRO A 323 -21.26 4.33 17.45
CA PRO A 323 -20.67 5.59 17.94
C PRO A 323 -19.45 5.39 18.85
N VAL A 324 -19.15 4.14 19.22
CA VAL A 324 -18.03 3.79 20.11
C VAL A 324 -16.81 3.45 19.28
N ARG A 325 -15.69 4.16 19.50
CA ARG A 325 -14.41 3.84 18.87
C ARG A 325 -13.83 2.56 19.49
N MET A 326 -13.50 1.57 18.65
CA MET A 326 -12.96 0.28 19.11
C MET A 326 -11.46 0.12 18.86
N TYR A 327 -10.82 1.03 18.13
CA TYR A 327 -9.39 1.00 17.86
C TYR A 327 -8.63 2.03 18.71
N ASP A 328 -7.37 1.70 18.99
CA ASP A 328 -6.41 2.57 19.66
C ASP A 328 -5.10 2.61 18.87
N GLY A 329 -4.95 3.63 18.03
CA GLY A 329 -3.79 3.81 17.16
C GLY A 329 -4.05 3.56 15.67
N PRO A 330 -2.98 3.59 14.85
CA PRO A 330 -3.09 3.40 13.40
C PRO A 330 -3.45 1.95 13.06
N MET A 331 -4.16 1.78 11.93
CA MET A 331 -4.39 0.45 11.37
C MET A 331 -3.08 -0.18 10.87
N THR A 332 -2.94 -1.48 11.10
CA THR A 332 -1.81 -2.30 10.64
C THR A 332 -2.07 -2.86 9.26
N LEU A 333 -1.02 -3.36 8.61
CA LEU A 333 -1.17 -4.08 7.34
C LEU A 333 -1.91 -5.41 7.60
N PRO A 334 -2.89 -5.76 6.74
CA PRO A 334 -3.70 -6.96 6.92
C PRO A 334 -2.97 -8.24 6.48
N ALA A 335 -1.82 -8.12 5.81
CA ALA A 335 -0.95 -9.21 5.39
C ALA A 335 0.51 -8.76 5.31
N ALA A 336 1.44 -9.67 5.63
CA ALA A 336 2.88 -9.46 5.44
C ALA A 336 3.28 -9.74 3.98
N ALA A 337 2.73 -8.95 3.05
CA ALA A 337 2.78 -9.22 1.63
C ALA A 337 2.93 -7.95 0.78
N ALA A 338 3.41 -8.11 -0.45
CA ALA A 338 3.50 -7.02 -1.42
C ALA A 338 2.11 -6.70 -2.02
N ILE A 339 1.85 -5.42 -2.24
CA ILE A 339 0.66 -4.95 -2.96
C ILE A 339 0.82 -5.25 -4.46
N THR A 340 -0.13 -5.98 -5.04
CA THR A 340 -0.17 -6.32 -6.47
C THR A 340 -1.07 -5.37 -7.25
N SER A 341 -2.20 -4.98 -6.66
CA SER A 341 -3.12 -4.00 -7.24
C SER A 341 -3.59 -2.98 -6.18
N PRO A 342 -3.41 -1.68 -6.40
CA PRO A 342 -3.88 -0.65 -5.49
C PRO A 342 -5.35 -0.31 -5.75
N PHE A 343 -5.96 0.33 -4.75
CA PHE A 343 -7.26 0.97 -4.82
C PHE A 343 -7.43 1.89 -6.04
N GLY A 344 -8.65 1.87 -6.56
CA GLY A 344 -9.17 2.79 -7.56
C GLY A 344 -8.87 2.44 -9.01
N SER A 345 -8.09 1.38 -9.25
CA SER A 345 -7.78 0.92 -10.61
C SER A 345 -9.06 0.62 -11.41
N LEU A 346 -9.21 1.21 -12.59
CA LEU A 346 -10.29 0.90 -13.53
C LEU A 346 -10.02 -0.43 -14.22
N ARG A 347 -10.94 -1.37 -14.13
CA ARG A 347 -10.81 -2.76 -14.58
C ARG A 347 -11.66 -3.03 -15.81
N SER A 348 -11.05 -3.72 -16.76
CA SER A 348 -11.68 -4.38 -17.90
C SER A 348 -11.59 -5.89 -17.67
N TYR A 349 -12.68 -6.60 -17.92
CA TYR A 349 -12.71 -8.06 -17.83
C TYR A 349 -12.79 -8.68 -19.22
N ASN A 350 -11.90 -9.62 -19.52
CA ASN A 350 -11.87 -10.40 -20.77
C ASN A 350 -11.91 -9.54 -22.05
N GLY A 351 -11.19 -8.42 -22.06
CA GLY A 351 -11.15 -7.49 -23.20
C GLY A 351 -12.38 -6.59 -23.35
N GLY A 352 -13.25 -6.57 -22.34
CA GLY A 352 -14.42 -5.71 -22.28
C GLY A 352 -14.10 -4.23 -22.00
N VAL A 353 -15.16 -3.46 -21.81
CA VAL A 353 -15.10 -2.04 -21.46
C VAL A 353 -14.56 -1.81 -20.04
N LEU A 354 -13.79 -0.74 -19.84
CA LEU A 354 -13.31 -0.31 -18.52
C LEU A 354 -14.46 0.30 -17.72
N GLN A 355 -15.16 -0.52 -16.94
CA GLN A 355 -16.36 -0.09 -16.21
C GLN A 355 -16.39 -0.53 -14.74
N SER A 356 -15.51 -1.44 -14.35
CA SER A 356 -15.41 -1.90 -12.97
C SER A 356 -14.31 -1.14 -12.26
N LEU A 357 -14.50 -0.83 -10.98
CA LEU A 357 -13.51 -0.15 -10.14
C LEU A 357 -12.94 -1.13 -9.13
N HIS A 358 -11.63 -1.06 -8.90
CA HIS A 358 -11.01 -1.77 -7.81
C HIS A 358 -11.28 -1.02 -6.50
N THR A 359 -12.16 -1.58 -5.65
CA THR A 359 -12.67 -0.93 -4.44
C THR A 359 -11.77 -1.06 -3.22
N GLY A 360 -10.67 -1.79 -3.33
CA GLY A 360 -9.73 -2.08 -2.26
C GLY A 360 -8.30 -2.26 -2.77
N THR A 361 -7.47 -2.93 -2.00
CA THR A 361 -6.07 -3.21 -2.33
C THR A 361 -5.81 -4.72 -2.29
N ASP A 362 -5.12 -5.23 -3.30
CA ASP A 362 -4.75 -6.63 -3.43
C ASP A 362 -3.34 -6.86 -2.91
N PHE A 363 -3.18 -7.82 -2.00
CA PHE A 363 -1.92 -8.28 -1.45
C PHE A 363 -1.61 -9.68 -1.96
N ALA A 364 -0.40 -9.89 -2.48
CA ALA A 364 0.06 -11.20 -2.93
C ALA A 364 0.09 -12.20 -1.76
N GLY A 365 -0.49 -13.38 -1.92
CA GLY A 365 -0.37 -14.41 -0.89
C GLY A 365 -0.70 -15.78 -1.44
N ALA A 366 0.13 -16.77 -1.08
CA ALA A 366 -0.21 -18.16 -1.35
C ALA A 366 -1.40 -18.59 -0.48
N PRO A 367 -2.23 -19.54 -0.92
CA PRO A 367 -3.29 -20.10 -0.08
C PRO A 367 -2.74 -20.55 1.28
N GLY A 368 -3.44 -20.20 2.36
CA GLY A 368 -2.99 -20.48 3.73
C GLY A 368 -2.13 -19.39 4.38
N THR A 369 -1.72 -18.35 3.64
CA THR A 369 -1.01 -17.21 4.26
C THR A 369 -1.90 -16.51 5.30
N PRO A 370 -1.44 -16.24 6.53
CA PRO A 370 -2.25 -15.61 7.56
C PRO A 370 -2.77 -14.22 7.16
N ILE A 371 -4.03 -13.95 7.47
CA ILE A 371 -4.67 -12.63 7.39
C ILE A 371 -4.81 -12.07 8.80
N PHE A 372 -4.40 -10.81 8.98
CA PHE A 372 -4.46 -10.10 10.26
C PHE A 372 -5.58 -9.06 10.25
N ALA A 373 -6.29 -8.92 11.37
CA ALA A 373 -7.16 -7.78 11.59
C ALA A 373 -6.34 -6.48 11.58
N ALA A 374 -6.65 -5.57 10.66
CA ALA A 374 -5.95 -4.29 10.53
C ALA A 374 -6.17 -3.36 11.74
N GLY A 375 -7.25 -3.56 12.49
CA GLY A 375 -7.59 -2.78 13.67
C GLY A 375 -8.42 -3.60 14.65
N SER A 376 -8.47 -3.18 15.91
CA SER A 376 -9.39 -3.76 16.89
C SER A 376 -10.83 -3.40 16.55
N GLY A 377 -11.77 -4.33 16.75
CA GLY A 377 -13.16 -4.13 16.35
C GLY A 377 -14.03 -5.37 16.53
N GLN A 378 -15.29 -5.27 16.13
CA GLN A 378 -16.25 -6.35 16.17
C GLN A 378 -16.50 -6.92 14.78
N VAL A 379 -16.50 -8.25 14.65
CA VAL A 379 -16.85 -8.93 13.40
C VAL A 379 -18.35 -8.79 13.14
N VAL A 380 -18.72 -8.11 12.06
CA VAL A 380 -20.11 -7.89 11.64
C VAL A 380 -20.54 -8.80 10.49
N PHE A 381 -19.58 -9.45 9.82
CA PHE A 381 -19.82 -10.49 8.83
C PHE A 381 -18.67 -11.50 8.81
N SER A 382 -19.00 -12.78 8.68
CA SER A 382 -18.05 -13.87 8.39
C SER A 382 -18.80 -14.97 7.67
N GLY A 383 -18.53 -15.16 6.37
CA GLY A 383 -19.29 -16.11 5.55
C GLY A 383 -19.05 -15.97 4.04
N PRO A 384 -19.72 -16.81 3.23
CA PRO A 384 -19.57 -16.80 1.78
C PRO A 384 -20.36 -15.65 1.11
N LEU A 385 -19.75 -15.07 0.09
CA LEU A 385 -20.30 -14.12 -0.87
C LEU A 385 -19.96 -14.59 -2.30
N ASP A 386 -20.75 -14.21 -3.29
CA ASP A 386 -20.62 -14.71 -4.67
C ASP A 386 -19.33 -14.19 -5.35
N VAL A 387 -19.13 -12.88 -5.32
CA VAL A 387 -18.03 -12.15 -5.94
C VAL A 387 -16.84 -12.08 -4.98
N ARG A 388 -17.06 -11.66 -3.73
CA ARG A 388 -16.01 -11.54 -2.70
C ARG A 388 -15.54 -12.88 -2.11
N GLY A 389 -16.21 -13.99 -2.42
CA GLY A 389 -15.85 -15.30 -1.90
C GLY A 389 -16.09 -15.43 -0.40
N LEU A 390 -15.32 -16.27 0.28
CA LEU A 390 -15.33 -16.32 1.73
C LEU A 390 -14.73 -15.02 2.28
N ALA A 391 -15.47 -14.37 3.17
CA ALA A 391 -15.28 -12.97 3.49
C ALA A 391 -15.49 -12.69 4.98
N THR A 392 -14.74 -11.73 5.51
CA THR A 392 -14.87 -11.20 6.87
C THR A 392 -15.02 -9.67 6.80
N ILE A 393 -15.92 -9.10 7.60
CA ILE A 393 -16.06 -7.65 7.77
C ILE A 393 -15.97 -7.32 9.26
N ILE A 394 -15.13 -6.35 9.62
CA ILE A 394 -14.94 -5.87 10.99
C ILE A 394 -15.39 -4.42 11.06
N ASP A 395 -16.29 -4.10 12.00
CA ASP A 395 -16.63 -2.73 12.42
C ASP A 395 -15.66 -2.27 13.51
N HIS A 396 -15.03 -1.13 13.29
CA HIS A 396 -14.08 -0.52 14.22
C HIS A 396 -14.69 0.63 15.03
N GLY A 397 -15.98 0.92 14.81
CA GLY A 397 -16.65 2.10 15.32
C GLY A 397 -16.42 3.33 14.43
N TRP A 398 -17.17 4.39 14.74
CA TRP A 398 -17.13 5.68 14.03
C TRP A 398 -17.39 5.56 12.53
N GLY A 399 -18.13 4.52 12.12
CA GLY A 399 -18.43 4.22 10.72
C GLY A 399 -17.27 3.61 9.92
N ILE A 400 -16.16 3.23 10.58
CA ILE A 400 -15.00 2.64 9.92
C ILE A 400 -15.13 1.13 9.90
N HIS A 401 -15.04 0.53 8.71
CA HIS A 401 -15.08 -0.92 8.53
C HIS A 401 -13.84 -1.39 7.79
N THR A 402 -13.40 -2.62 8.02
CA THR A 402 -12.45 -3.29 7.11
C THR A 402 -13.05 -4.58 6.57
N GLY A 403 -12.81 -4.82 5.28
CA GLY A 403 -13.26 -6.01 4.56
C GLY A 403 -12.08 -6.87 4.12
N TYR A 404 -12.19 -8.19 4.30
CA TYR A 404 -11.16 -9.17 3.96
C TYR A 404 -11.80 -10.24 3.08
N TRP A 405 -11.37 -10.31 1.82
CA TRP A 405 -12.07 -11.09 0.80
C TRP A 405 -11.22 -12.23 0.25
N HIS A 406 -11.89 -13.13 -0.47
CA HIS A 406 -11.29 -14.27 -1.17
C HIS A 406 -10.58 -15.27 -0.25
N GLN A 407 -10.97 -15.33 1.02
CA GLN A 407 -10.36 -16.21 2.02
C GLN A 407 -10.55 -17.69 1.64
N THR A 408 -9.69 -18.56 2.16
CA THR A 408 -9.95 -20.02 2.14
C THR A 408 -10.50 -20.49 3.48
N GLU A 409 -10.09 -19.86 4.59
CA GLU A 409 -10.59 -20.14 5.93
C GLU A 409 -10.84 -18.84 6.71
N THR A 410 -11.85 -18.87 7.60
CA THR A 410 -12.13 -17.84 8.60
C THR A 410 -11.97 -18.45 9.99
N TYR A 411 -11.28 -17.75 10.89
CA TYR A 411 -11.09 -18.16 12.29
C TYR A 411 -11.95 -17.36 13.27
N VAL A 412 -12.84 -16.53 12.74
CA VAL A 412 -13.73 -15.66 13.50
C VAL A 412 -15.17 -15.78 12.97
N GLN A 413 -16.12 -15.47 13.83
CA GLN A 413 -17.56 -15.47 13.52
C GLN A 413 -18.20 -14.13 13.91
N VAL A 414 -19.40 -13.88 13.39
CA VAL A 414 -20.15 -12.65 13.69
C VAL A 414 -20.35 -12.49 15.20
N GLY A 415 -20.05 -11.30 15.71
CA GLY A 415 -20.12 -10.95 17.13
C GLY A 415 -18.78 -11.02 17.86
N ASP A 416 -17.79 -11.73 17.34
CA ASP A 416 -16.46 -11.80 17.93
C ASP A 416 -15.81 -10.41 17.98
N TYR A 417 -15.15 -10.10 19.09
CA TYR A 417 -14.26 -8.95 19.17
C TYR A 417 -12.84 -9.39 18.86
N VAL A 418 -12.16 -8.67 17.98
CA VAL A 418 -10.78 -8.96 17.57
C VAL A 418 -9.86 -7.80 17.92
N SER A 419 -8.59 -8.12 18.17
CA SER A 419 -7.54 -7.12 18.38
C SER A 419 -6.77 -6.85 17.09
N ALA A 420 -6.25 -5.63 16.92
CA ALA A 420 -5.30 -5.32 15.85
C ALA A 420 -4.14 -6.34 15.82
N GLY A 421 -3.83 -6.87 14.63
CA GLY A 421 -2.80 -7.89 14.43
C GLY A 421 -3.23 -9.33 14.77
N GLN A 422 -4.45 -9.56 15.25
CA GLN A 422 -4.98 -10.91 15.45
C GLN A 422 -5.15 -11.63 14.11
N VAL A 423 -4.77 -12.91 14.04
CA VAL A 423 -5.04 -13.75 12.86
C VAL A 423 -6.53 -14.07 12.80
N ILE A 424 -7.19 -13.74 11.69
CA ILE A 424 -8.64 -13.88 11.49
C ILE A 424 -9.01 -14.89 10.41
N GLY A 425 -8.03 -15.41 9.67
CA GLY A 425 -8.23 -16.37 8.61
C GLY A 425 -7.01 -16.48 7.72
N THR A 426 -7.20 -17.04 6.53
CA THR A 426 -6.11 -17.25 5.56
C THR A 426 -6.45 -16.79 4.16
N VAL A 427 -5.43 -16.31 3.46
CA VAL A 427 -5.47 -15.97 2.04
C VAL A 427 -5.97 -17.17 1.24
N GLY A 428 -6.83 -16.90 0.27
CA GLY A 428 -7.42 -17.92 -0.58
C GLY A 428 -7.60 -17.47 -2.02
N SER A 429 -8.51 -18.17 -2.71
CA SER A 429 -8.85 -17.93 -4.12
C SER A 429 -10.35 -18.16 -4.39
N SER A 430 -11.19 -17.85 -3.40
CA SER A 430 -12.65 -18.02 -3.47
C SER A 430 -13.32 -16.80 -4.14
N GLY A 431 -14.49 -17.02 -4.74
CA GLY A 431 -15.22 -15.96 -5.47
C GLY A 431 -14.58 -15.60 -6.82
N ARG A 432 -14.71 -14.34 -7.22
CA ARG A 432 -14.26 -13.83 -8.52
C ARG A 432 -12.81 -13.35 -8.49
N VAL A 433 -11.88 -14.30 -8.56
CA VAL A 433 -10.44 -14.02 -8.66
C VAL A 433 -9.78 -14.69 -9.86
N THR A 434 -8.56 -14.28 -10.21
CA THR A 434 -7.71 -14.96 -11.21
C THR A 434 -6.72 -15.93 -10.57
N GLY A 435 -6.41 -15.72 -9.29
CA GLY A 435 -5.48 -16.52 -8.51
C GLY A 435 -5.45 -16.07 -7.04
N PRO A 436 -4.67 -16.76 -6.19
CA PRO A 436 -4.64 -16.49 -4.76
C PRO A 436 -4.11 -15.10 -4.41
N HIS A 437 -4.88 -14.35 -3.61
CA HIS A 437 -4.50 -13.06 -3.04
C HIS A 437 -5.48 -12.67 -1.91
N LEU A 438 -5.09 -11.71 -1.07
CA LEU A 438 -6.03 -11.00 -0.20
C LEU A 438 -6.47 -9.73 -0.90
N HIS A 439 -7.77 -9.58 -1.15
CA HIS A 439 -8.36 -8.28 -1.42
C HIS A 439 -8.78 -7.67 -0.07
N TRP A 440 -8.35 -6.43 0.21
CA TRP A 440 -8.64 -5.72 1.46
C TRP A 440 -9.29 -4.37 1.19
N GLU A 441 -10.38 -4.06 1.89
CA GLU A 441 -11.12 -2.80 1.80
C GLU A 441 -11.12 -2.06 3.17
N LEU A 442 -11.18 -0.72 3.10
CA LEU A 442 -11.36 0.20 4.23
C LEU A 442 -12.40 1.27 3.86
#